data_AF-A0A9N9RFH8-F1
#
_entry.id   AF-A0A9N9RFH8-F1
#
_cell.length_a   1.000
_cell.length_b   1.000
_cell.length_c   1.000
_cell.angle_alpha   90.00
_cell.angle_beta   90.00
_cell.angle_gamma   90.00
#
_symmetry.space_group_name_H-M   'P 1'
#
loop_
_entity.id
_entity.type
_entity.pdbx_description
1 polymer ?
#
loop_
_entity_poly.entity_id
_entity_poly.type
_entity_poly.pdbx_seq_one_letter_code
_entity_poly.pdbx_strand_id
1 'polypeptide(L)'
;MMTGSVSTFADVALNFGAPAVRGDSVLRVAADRGRRSIMYGDDTWLRLFPGLWAESDGTTSFYVTDYTEVDNNVTRHLDKVLAPNDKNNPNFDFLVLHYLGLDHIGHLEGARSPKIKVKLKEMDDIIKKIFSAMQKWGRTGVLFICGDHGMRDAGGHGGATPAEVLVPLVVAKSEDFECPHPAGPGPTVAQVDVAPSVAWLLNAPPPGDNTGRILPSLLPSDMRQHLYLLHVMSSHNAKQPTIPTDAEFFKQFQRAEKQFAHYLATGQQSAAKIAKEFYEESLSEMAKYLSETTVNFDMFALVMATTLLYFIVMALLCITLYSLQSDQRRRISLTHHKTTRIGGFLAFFVILAVVTTILTIACFITETKSRVCSFHSVWGVAFILIACAFTMTYFIIKTAFEKIKDLTPLKDLNAIDYLLIFGTVFHAWSFFGTSFIEEEHMTWYFFWNTLMLFVLVRTITVLLLYLGKVYTGSTEIQEKPELLKKMNANLAMLPKWILLIALHR
;
A
#
# COMPACT_ATOMS: atom_id res chain seq x y z
N MET A 1 3.36 -9.34 9.96
CA MET A 1 3.64 -10.62 10.67
C MET A 1 4.44 -10.46 11.98
N MET A 2 5.62 -9.82 12.01
CA MET A 2 6.49 -9.79 13.22
C MET A 2 6.23 -8.65 14.22
N THR A 3 5.51 -7.61 13.82
CA THR A 3 5.12 -6.49 14.70
C THR A 3 3.75 -6.69 15.32
N GLY A 4 2.91 -7.56 14.74
CA GLY A 4 1.49 -7.69 15.11
C GLY A 4 0.63 -6.48 14.72
N SER A 5 1.19 -5.51 14.00
CA SER A 5 0.48 -4.33 13.52
C SER A 5 -0.07 -4.54 12.10
N VAL A 6 -1.15 -3.84 11.78
CA VAL A 6 -1.75 -3.84 10.44
C VAL A 6 -0.95 -2.92 9.52
N SER A 7 -0.58 -3.42 8.34
CA SER A 7 0.16 -2.63 7.35
C SER A 7 -0.77 -1.65 6.64
N THR A 8 -0.36 -0.39 6.56
CA THR A 8 -1.06 0.63 5.76
C THR A 8 -0.47 0.70 4.35
N PHE A 9 -1.21 1.28 3.40
CA PHE A 9 -0.67 1.55 2.05
C PHE A 9 0.57 2.45 2.08
N ALA A 10 0.62 3.41 3.02
CA ALA A 10 1.79 4.24 3.24
C ALA A 10 2.99 3.40 3.69
N ASP A 11 2.78 2.39 4.53
CA ASP A 11 3.86 1.47 4.93
C ASP A 11 4.36 0.69 3.72
N VAL A 12 3.48 0.15 2.88
CA VAL A 12 3.89 -0.55 1.65
C VAL A 12 4.74 0.35 0.75
N ALA A 13 4.31 1.61 0.54
CA ALA A 13 5.02 2.58 -0.27
C ALA A 13 6.36 3.04 0.34
N LEU A 14 6.40 3.24 1.66
CA LEU A 14 7.61 3.68 2.38
C LEU A 14 8.61 2.53 2.61
N ASN A 15 8.15 1.28 2.54
CA ASN A 15 8.96 0.09 2.74
C ASN A 15 9.65 -0.45 1.48
N PHE A 16 9.51 0.20 0.32
CA PHE A 16 10.24 -0.18 -0.90
C PHE A 16 11.78 -0.20 -0.71
N GLY A 17 12.32 0.46 0.32
CA GLY A 17 13.73 0.41 0.70
C GLY A 17 14.07 -0.55 1.86
N ALA A 18 13.10 -1.32 2.37
CA ALA A 18 13.20 -2.13 3.59
C ALA A 18 13.87 -1.39 4.78
N PRO A 19 13.37 -0.21 5.18
CA PRO A 19 13.93 0.53 6.29
C PRO A 19 13.80 -0.29 7.59
N ALA A 20 14.79 -0.17 8.47
CA ALA A 20 14.80 -0.88 9.74
C ALA A 20 13.53 -0.59 10.57
N VAL A 21 12.92 -1.66 11.11
CA VAL A 21 11.76 -1.59 11.98
C VAL A 21 12.17 -1.02 13.35
N ARG A 22 11.71 0.21 13.62
CA ARG A 22 12.05 0.95 14.84
C ARG A 22 11.15 0.64 16.04
N GLY A 23 9.86 0.38 15.80
CA GLY A 23 8.89 0.02 16.84
C GLY A 23 9.07 -1.42 17.36
N ASP A 24 8.29 -1.82 18.36
CA ASP A 24 8.39 -3.17 18.91
C ASP A 24 8.12 -4.26 17.86
N SER A 25 8.76 -5.41 18.05
CA SER A 25 8.57 -6.61 17.25
C SER A 25 8.88 -7.84 18.08
N VAL A 26 8.43 -9.01 17.63
CA VAL A 26 8.75 -10.32 18.25
C VAL A 26 10.25 -10.44 18.51
N LEU A 27 11.08 -10.04 17.54
CA LEU A 27 12.54 -10.16 17.64
C LEU A 27 13.12 -9.27 18.73
N ARG A 28 12.62 -8.04 18.87
CA ARG A 28 13.08 -7.09 19.89
C ARG A 28 12.69 -7.56 21.29
N VAL A 29 11.42 -7.91 21.50
CA VAL A 29 10.95 -8.39 22.82
C VAL A 29 11.56 -9.74 23.20
N ALA A 30 11.89 -10.58 22.22
CA ALA A 30 12.59 -11.84 22.45
C ALA A 30 14.07 -11.59 22.81
N ALA A 31 14.76 -10.68 22.11
CA ALA A 31 16.14 -10.31 22.41
C ALA A 31 16.28 -9.72 23.82
N ASP A 32 15.33 -8.88 24.25
CA ASP A 32 15.29 -8.32 25.62
C ASP A 32 15.11 -9.41 26.70
N ARG A 33 14.58 -10.58 26.33
CA ARG A 33 14.48 -11.77 27.18
C ARG A 33 15.66 -12.74 27.01
N GLY A 34 16.71 -12.33 26.31
CA GLY A 34 17.91 -13.14 26.05
C GLY A 34 17.64 -14.33 25.14
N ARG A 35 16.58 -14.29 24.33
CA ARG A 35 16.24 -15.37 23.39
C ARG A 35 17.13 -15.32 22.16
N ARG A 36 17.62 -16.48 21.74
CA ARG A 36 18.51 -16.60 20.59
C ARG A 36 17.70 -16.80 19.31
N SER A 37 17.67 -15.80 18.43
CA SER A 37 17.01 -15.85 17.13
C SER A 37 17.99 -16.08 15.98
N ILE A 38 17.59 -16.90 14.99
CA ILE A 38 18.35 -17.22 13.78
C ILE A 38 17.50 -16.94 12.54
N MET A 39 18.11 -16.45 11.47
CA MET A 39 17.43 -16.21 10.19
C MET A 39 18.25 -16.69 8.99
N TYR A 40 17.64 -17.49 8.12
CA TYR A 40 18.17 -17.85 6.80
C TYR A 40 17.11 -17.60 5.73
N GLY A 41 17.42 -16.86 4.67
CA GLY A 41 16.43 -16.51 3.64
C GLY A 41 16.63 -15.12 3.04
N ASP A 42 15.57 -14.43 2.63
CA ASP A 42 15.67 -13.09 2.01
C ASP A 42 16.39 -12.08 2.92
N ASP A 43 17.44 -11.42 2.38
CA ASP A 43 18.25 -10.42 3.07
C ASP A 43 17.44 -9.19 3.57
N THR A 44 16.21 -9.01 3.08
CA THR A 44 15.23 -8.04 3.56
C THR A 44 14.99 -8.17 5.07
N TRP A 45 14.97 -9.38 5.62
CA TRP A 45 14.84 -9.59 7.06
C TRP A 45 16.00 -9.01 7.87
N LEU A 46 17.22 -9.02 7.30
CA LEU A 46 18.41 -8.47 7.93
C LEU A 46 18.37 -6.94 7.93
N ARG A 47 17.82 -6.36 6.85
CA ARG A 47 17.60 -4.91 6.72
C ARG A 47 16.49 -4.40 7.64
N LEU A 48 15.39 -5.17 7.78
CA LEU A 48 14.28 -4.85 8.66
C LEU A 48 14.64 -4.98 10.14
N PHE A 49 15.46 -5.95 10.53
CA PHE A 49 15.78 -6.25 11.93
C PHE A 49 17.30 -6.27 12.20
N PRO A 50 18.01 -5.16 11.95
CA PRO A 50 19.46 -5.12 12.08
C PRO A 50 19.89 -5.32 13.54
N GLY A 51 20.87 -6.20 13.75
CA GLY A 51 21.45 -6.46 15.07
C GLY A 51 20.60 -7.33 16.02
N LEU A 52 19.45 -7.85 15.57
CA LEU A 52 18.58 -8.72 16.38
C LEU A 52 18.81 -10.22 16.13
N TRP A 53 19.59 -10.59 15.11
CA TRP A 53 19.91 -11.97 14.78
C TRP A 53 21.23 -12.39 15.42
N ALA A 54 21.20 -13.49 16.16
CA ALA A 54 22.42 -14.06 16.74
C ALA A 54 23.25 -14.85 15.71
N GLU A 55 22.58 -15.36 14.67
CA GLU A 55 23.20 -15.94 13.48
C GLU A 55 22.27 -15.68 12.31
N SER A 56 22.82 -15.31 11.15
CA SER A 56 22.02 -15.10 9.96
C SER A 56 22.80 -15.29 8.68
N ASP A 57 22.10 -15.67 7.62
CA ASP A 57 22.63 -15.71 6.26
C ASP A 57 21.55 -15.29 5.25
N GLY A 58 21.80 -14.18 4.57
CA GLY A 58 20.84 -13.52 3.69
C GLY A 58 21.05 -13.92 2.23
N THR A 59 19.95 -14.02 1.50
CA THR A 59 19.90 -14.29 0.07
C THR A 59 19.26 -13.11 -0.64
N THR A 60 19.83 -12.73 -1.78
CA THR A 60 19.30 -11.60 -2.55
C THR A 60 18.10 -12.05 -3.37
N SER A 61 16.93 -11.44 -3.13
CA SER A 61 15.66 -11.79 -3.79
C SER A 61 15.46 -11.20 -5.18
N PHE A 62 16.27 -10.24 -5.62
CA PHE A 62 16.07 -9.56 -6.90
C PHE A 62 16.42 -10.39 -8.16
N TYR A 63 17.09 -11.54 -8.00
CA TYR A 63 17.40 -12.45 -9.11
C TYR A 63 16.29 -13.48 -9.31
N VAL A 64 15.09 -13.01 -9.70
CA VAL A 64 13.86 -13.82 -9.79
C VAL A 64 14.02 -15.07 -10.68
N THR A 65 14.92 -15.04 -11.67
CA THR A 65 15.25 -16.19 -12.52
C THR A 65 15.86 -17.37 -11.78
N ASP A 66 16.40 -17.15 -10.59
CA ASP A 66 16.95 -18.18 -9.72
C ASP A 66 15.92 -18.60 -8.67
N TYR A 67 15.30 -19.76 -8.88
CA TYR A 67 14.36 -20.38 -7.95
C TYR A 67 14.93 -21.66 -7.31
N THR A 68 16.23 -21.91 -7.45
CA THR A 68 16.89 -23.13 -6.95
C THR A 68 18.01 -22.80 -5.98
N GLU A 69 18.94 -21.94 -6.37
CA GLU A 69 20.08 -21.62 -5.51
C GLU A 69 19.65 -20.76 -4.32
N VAL A 70 18.67 -19.86 -4.48
CA VAL A 70 18.01 -19.17 -3.34
C VAL A 70 17.52 -20.14 -2.25
N ASP A 71 16.91 -21.27 -2.63
CA ASP A 71 16.41 -22.25 -1.65
C ASP A 71 17.53 -23.16 -1.12
N ASN A 72 18.52 -23.51 -1.96
CA ASN A 72 19.73 -24.21 -1.52
C ASN A 72 20.48 -23.39 -0.45
N ASN A 73 20.51 -22.07 -0.62
CA ASN A 73 21.19 -21.15 0.28
C ASN A 73 20.58 -21.16 1.69
N VAL A 74 19.28 -21.35 1.79
CA VAL A 74 18.59 -21.55 3.07
C VAL A 74 18.83 -22.98 3.58
N THR A 75 18.66 -23.97 2.71
CA THR A 75 18.66 -25.40 3.08
C THR A 75 20.01 -25.89 3.59
N ARG A 76 21.13 -25.37 3.07
CA ARG A 76 22.50 -25.79 3.46
C ARG A 76 22.80 -25.65 4.96
N HIS A 77 22.08 -24.77 5.66
CA HIS A 77 22.28 -24.52 7.08
C HIS A 77 21.50 -25.48 7.97
N LEU A 78 20.54 -26.21 7.41
CA LEU A 78 19.52 -26.92 8.16
C LEU A 78 20.11 -28.07 8.99
N ASP A 79 21.09 -28.79 8.46
CA ASP A 79 21.77 -29.87 9.19
C ASP A 79 22.54 -29.36 10.40
N LYS A 80 23.22 -28.21 10.25
CA LYS A 80 23.98 -27.57 11.34
C LYS A 80 23.03 -27.00 12.40
N VAL A 81 21.99 -26.28 12.00
CA VAL A 81 21.12 -25.56 12.95
C VAL A 81 20.18 -26.48 13.73
N LEU A 82 19.78 -27.61 13.14
CA LEU A 82 18.96 -28.64 13.80
C LEU A 82 19.79 -29.63 14.62
N ALA A 83 21.13 -29.57 14.54
CA ALA A 83 22.00 -30.47 15.27
C ALA A 83 21.77 -30.33 16.79
N PRO A 84 21.57 -31.46 17.50
CA PRO A 84 21.35 -31.44 18.94
C PRO A 84 22.63 -31.06 19.69
N ASN A 85 22.47 -30.28 20.76
CA ASN A 85 23.50 -30.10 21.80
C ASN A 85 23.47 -31.25 22.82
N ASP A 86 24.28 -31.13 23.88
CA ASP A 86 24.39 -32.14 24.95
C ASP A 86 23.07 -32.48 25.65
N LYS A 87 22.07 -31.59 25.58
CA LYS A 87 20.72 -31.79 26.11
C LYS A 87 19.72 -32.25 25.05
N ASN A 88 20.22 -32.72 23.91
CA ASN A 88 19.44 -33.13 22.76
C ASN A 88 18.51 -32.02 22.23
N ASN A 89 18.93 -30.76 22.30
CA ASN A 89 18.15 -29.59 21.86
C ASN A 89 18.90 -28.79 20.81
N PRO A 90 18.22 -28.06 19.91
CA PRO A 90 18.89 -27.18 18.96
C PRO A 90 19.40 -25.92 19.67
N ASN A 91 20.41 -25.27 19.10
CA ASN A 91 21.02 -24.06 19.65
C ASN A 91 20.32 -22.76 19.20
N PHE A 92 18.98 -22.72 19.28
CA PHE A 92 18.16 -21.53 19.03
C PHE A 92 16.85 -21.57 19.81
N ASP A 93 16.26 -20.40 20.07
CA ASP A 93 14.90 -20.27 20.60
C ASP A 93 13.88 -19.94 19.50
N PHE A 94 14.30 -19.19 18.47
CA PHE A 94 13.48 -18.83 17.32
C PHE A 94 14.29 -18.97 16.03
N LEU A 95 13.76 -19.69 15.04
CA LEU A 95 14.38 -19.90 13.74
C LEU A 95 13.40 -19.45 12.65
N VAL A 96 13.84 -18.52 11.79
CA VAL A 96 13.13 -18.11 10.58
C VAL A 96 13.85 -18.68 9.38
N LEU A 97 13.11 -19.45 8.57
CA LEU A 97 13.54 -19.91 7.26
C LEU A 97 12.59 -19.29 6.23
N HIS A 98 13.12 -18.45 5.35
CA HIS A 98 12.33 -17.75 4.34
C HIS A 98 12.81 -18.18 2.94
N TYR A 99 12.01 -19.03 2.29
CA TYR A 99 12.29 -19.59 0.97
C TYR A 99 11.63 -18.74 -0.11
N LEU A 100 12.32 -18.58 -1.24
CA LEU A 100 11.91 -17.65 -2.31
C LEU A 100 11.53 -18.39 -3.60
N GLY A 101 12.00 -19.63 -3.79
CA GLY A 101 11.87 -20.31 -5.08
C GLY A 101 10.43 -20.51 -5.55
N LEU A 102 9.47 -20.66 -4.64
CA LEU A 102 8.05 -20.77 -5.01
C LEU A 102 7.50 -19.45 -5.56
N ASP A 103 7.80 -18.33 -4.92
CA ASP A 103 7.41 -17.00 -5.39
C ASP A 103 8.06 -16.67 -6.73
N HIS A 104 9.36 -16.96 -6.85
CA HIS A 104 10.11 -16.75 -8.09
C HIS A 104 9.53 -17.54 -9.28
N ILE A 105 9.14 -18.80 -9.09
CA ILE A 105 8.42 -19.56 -10.13
C ILE A 105 7.09 -18.90 -10.47
N GLY A 106 6.36 -18.45 -9.44
CA GLY A 106 5.13 -17.69 -9.59
C GLY A 106 5.30 -16.51 -10.54
N HIS A 107 6.25 -15.61 -10.26
CA HIS A 107 6.52 -14.44 -11.12
C HIS A 107 6.93 -14.78 -12.55
N LEU A 108 7.71 -15.85 -12.74
CA LEU A 108 8.24 -16.21 -14.06
C LEU A 108 7.23 -16.93 -14.95
N GLU A 109 6.45 -17.85 -14.38
CA GLU A 109 5.64 -18.82 -15.14
C GLU A 109 4.17 -18.88 -14.71
N GLY A 110 3.78 -18.10 -13.70
CA GLY A 110 2.44 -18.07 -13.13
C GLY A 110 2.18 -19.17 -12.11
N ALA A 111 1.11 -18.99 -11.32
CA ALA A 111 0.75 -19.84 -10.20
C ALA A 111 0.39 -21.29 -10.59
N ARG A 112 0.16 -21.55 -11.87
CA ARG A 112 -0.22 -22.86 -12.41
C ARG A 112 0.91 -23.57 -13.16
N SER A 113 2.15 -23.07 -13.06
CA SER A 113 3.29 -23.72 -13.68
C SER A 113 3.45 -25.17 -13.19
N PRO A 114 3.80 -26.13 -14.08
CA PRO A 114 4.16 -27.49 -13.67
C PRO A 114 5.29 -27.55 -12.63
N LYS A 115 6.15 -26.51 -12.59
CA LYS A 115 7.24 -26.39 -11.63
C LYS A 115 6.76 -26.14 -10.20
N ILE A 116 5.57 -25.55 -10.02
CA ILE A 116 4.98 -25.32 -8.69
C ILE A 116 4.85 -26.64 -7.92
N LYS A 117 4.38 -27.71 -8.57
CA LYS A 117 4.24 -29.02 -7.91
C LYS A 117 5.58 -29.59 -7.45
N VAL A 118 6.63 -29.43 -8.27
CA VAL A 118 7.98 -29.88 -7.93
C VAL A 118 8.51 -29.09 -6.74
N LYS A 119 8.33 -27.76 -6.75
CA LYS A 119 8.78 -26.87 -5.68
C LYS A 119 8.02 -27.10 -4.36
N LEU A 120 6.71 -27.35 -4.42
CA LEU A 120 5.94 -27.71 -3.22
C LEU A 120 6.40 -29.04 -2.61
N LYS A 121 6.84 -30.01 -3.42
CA LYS A 121 7.41 -31.26 -2.92
C LYS A 121 8.76 -31.03 -2.21
N GLU A 122 9.59 -30.14 -2.74
CA GLU A 122 10.84 -29.72 -2.07
C GLU A 122 10.55 -29.10 -0.69
N MET A 123 9.55 -28.21 -0.60
CA MET A 123 9.14 -27.63 0.68
C MET A 123 8.60 -28.69 1.65
N ASP A 124 7.82 -29.66 1.16
CA ASP A 124 7.32 -30.78 1.97
C ASP A 124 8.46 -31.63 2.56
N ASP A 125 9.49 -31.95 1.75
CA ASP A 125 10.68 -32.68 2.20
C ASP A 125 11.47 -31.90 3.27
N ILE A 126 11.58 -30.57 3.13
CA ILE A 126 12.21 -29.68 4.12
C ILE A 126 11.40 -29.66 5.42
N ILE A 127 10.08 -29.50 5.33
CA ILE A 127 9.17 -29.53 6.49
C ILE A 127 9.30 -30.85 7.23
N LYS A 128 9.31 -31.97 6.50
CA LYS A 128 9.48 -33.31 7.06
C LYS A 128 10.81 -33.45 7.80
N LYS A 129 11.91 -32.94 7.23
CA LYS A 129 13.24 -32.94 7.86
C LYS A 129 13.24 -32.16 9.18
N ILE A 130 12.64 -30.98 9.20
CA ILE A 130 12.52 -30.14 10.41
C ILE A 130 11.70 -30.87 11.48
N PHE A 131 10.50 -31.32 11.12
CA PHE A 131 9.60 -31.97 12.08
C PHE A 131 10.21 -33.27 12.64
N SER A 132 10.88 -34.06 11.81
CA SER A 132 11.59 -35.28 12.26
C SER A 132 12.74 -34.98 13.22
N ALA A 133 13.39 -33.82 13.10
CA ALA A 133 14.39 -33.37 14.06
C ALA A 133 13.72 -32.93 15.37
N MET A 134 12.62 -32.18 15.28
CA MET A 134 11.86 -31.72 16.45
C MET A 134 11.36 -32.86 17.33
N GLN A 135 10.92 -33.97 16.74
CA GLN A 135 10.48 -35.17 17.48
C GLN A 135 11.58 -35.82 18.31
N LYS A 136 12.85 -35.51 18.03
CA LYS A 136 13.99 -36.03 18.78
C LYS A 136 14.45 -35.05 19.86
N TRP A 137 13.92 -33.83 19.92
CA TRP A 137 14.40 -32.84 20.86
C TRP A 137 14.01 -33.17 22.30
N GLY A 138 14.85 -32.76 23.25
CA GLY A 138 14.55 -32.85 24.69
C GLY A 138 13.51 -31.81 25.18
N ARG A 139 12.80 -31.14 24.26
CA ARG A 139 11.78 -30.13 24.54
C ARG A 139 10.72 -30.12 23.44
N THR A 140 9.53 -29.65 23.76
CA THR A 140 8.50 -29.38 22.76
C THR A 140 8.93 -28.26 21.81
N GLY A 141 8.92 -28.52 20.51
CA GLY A 141 9.06 -27.52 19.45
C GLY A 141 7.71 -27.15 18.84
N VAL A 142 7.59 -25.91 18.34
CA VAL A 142 6.42 -25.46 17.56
C VAL A 142 6.89 -25.01 16.18
N LEU A 143 6.31 -25.59 15.13
CA LEU A 143 6.59 -25.29 13.74
C LEU A 143 5.40 -24.53 13.12
N PHE A 144 5.69 -23.37 12.56
CA PHE A 144 4.76 -22.57 11.78
C PHE A 144 5.14 -22.71 10.31
N ILE A 145 4.18 -23.10 9.47
CA ILE A 145 4.34 -23.20 8.02
C ILE A 145 3.29 -22.29 7.40
N CYS A 146 3.73 -21.23 6.74
CA CYS A 146 2.81 -20.30 6.11
C CYS A 146 3.44 -19.60 4.91
N GLY A 147 2.59 -19.10 4.01
CA GLY A 147 2.97 -18.04 3.07
C GLY A 147 2.95 -16.69 3.77
N ASP A 148 3.84 -15.79 3.39
CA ASP A 148 3.79 -14.36 3.74
C ASP A 148 2.80 -13.60 2.85
N HIS A 149 2.58 -14.04 1.61
CA HIS A 149 1.50 -13.60 0.73
C HIS A 149 1.06 -14.73 -0.23
N GLY A 150 -0.09 -14.53 -0.86
CA GLY A 150 -0.53 -15.30 -2.02
C GLY A 150 -0.13 -14.61 -3.33
N MET A 151 -0.59 -15.13 -4.46
CA MET A 151 -0.29 -14.59 -5.78
C MET A 151 -1.49 -14.73 -6.72
N ARG A 152 -1.57 -13.85 -7.72
CA ARG A 152 -2.50 -14.00 -8.85
C ARG A 152 -2.06 -15.13 -9.77
N ASP A 153 -2.99 -15.64 -10.57
CA ASP A 153 -2.70 -16.71 -11.57
C ASP A 153 -1.53 -16.34 -12.49
N ALA A 154 -1.38 -15.04 -12.82
CA ALA A 154 -0.31 -14.51 -13.67
C ALA A 154 1.05 -14.32 -12.95
N GLY A 155 1.13 -14.56 -11.64
CA GLY A 155 2.41 -14.59 -10.90
C GLY A 155 2.71 -13.40 -10.00
N GLY A 156 2.08 -12.23 -10.19
CA GLY A 156 2.32 -11.10 -9.29
C GLY A 156 1.54 -11.19 -7.97
N HIS A 157 1.74 -10.20 -7.10
CA HIS A 157 1.06 -10.06 -5.81
C HIS A 157 1.07 -8.60 -5.34
N GLY A 158 0.48 -8.31 -4.18
CA GLY A 158 0.43 -6.97 -3.57
C GLY A 158 -0.95 -6.31 -3.60
N GLY A 159 -1.94 -6.97 -4.21
CA GLY A 159 -3.35 -6.61 -4.13
C GLY A 159 -4.05 -7.15 -2.89
N ALA A 160 -5.38 -7.02 -2.88
CA ALA A 160 -6.27 -7.45 -1.79
C ALA A 160 -7.22 -8.58 -2.21
N THR A 161 -6.96 -9.24 -3.36
CA THR A 161 -7.82 -10.34 -3.80
C THR A 161 -7.66 -11.55 -2.86
N PRO A 162 -8.67 -12.42 -2.72
CA PRO A 162 -8.56 -13.62 -1.91
C PRO A 162 -7.35 -14.50 -2.27
N ALA A 163 -6.99 -14.59 -3.55
CA ALA A 163 -5.83 -15.37 -4.01
C ALA A 163 -4.48 -14.77 -3.54
N GLU A 164 -4.42 -13.46 -3.30
CA GLU A 164 -3.22 -12.75 -2.87
C GLU A 164 -3.10 -12.65 -1.34
N VAL A 165 -4.21 -12.72 -0.61
CA VAL A 165 -4.21 -12.56 0.87
C VAL A 165 -4.44 -13.86 1.64
N LEU A 166 -5.09 -14.86 1.04
CA LEU A 166 -5.29 -16.15 1.66
C LEU A 166 -4.09 -17.05 1.43
N VAL A 167 -3.40 -17.36 2.52
CA VAL A 167 -2.22 -18.22 2.55
C VAL A 167 -2.48 -19.42 3.47
N PRO A 168 -1.86 -20.58 3.20
CA PRO A 168 -1.91 -21.68 4.16
C PRO A 168 -1.24 -21.25 5.47
N LEU A 169 -1.77 -21.73 6.59
CA LEU A 169 -1.11 -21.69 7.90
C LEU A 169 -1.28 -23.06 8.55
N VAL A 170 -0.16 -23.72 8.82
CA VAL A 170 -0.10 -24.96 9.60
C VAL A 170 0.74 -24.69 10.85
N VAL A 171 0.19 -25.05 12.01
CA VAL A 171 0.88 -24.98 13.29
C VAL A 171 0.99 -26.39 13.85
N ALA A 172 2.22 -26.89 13.98
CA ALA A 172 2.49 -28.24 14.46
C ALA A 172 3.36 -28.20 15.72
N LYS A 173 2.99 -28.98 16.74
CA LYS A 173 3.80 -29.20 17.95
C LYS A 173 4.54 -30.53 17.79
N SER A 174 5.76 -30.66 18.31
CA SER A 174 6.50 -31.92 18.23
C SER A 174 5.94 -33.01 19.14
N GLU A 175 5.29 -32.60 20.24
CA GLU A 175 4.58 -33.45 21.19
C GLU A 175 3.10 -33.07 21.20
N ASP A 176 2.24 -34.04 21.50
CA ASP A 176 0.79 -33.86 21.62
C ASP A 176 0.15 -33.14 20.43
N PHE A 177 0.66 -33.39 19.22
CA PHE A 177 0.05 -32.88 17.99
C PHE A 177 -1.25 -33.61 17.71
N GLU A 178 -2.35 -32.95 18.03
CA GLU A 178 -3.67 -33.31 17.55
C GLU A 178 -4.06 -32.35 16.43
N CYS A 179 -4.37 -32.90 15.25
CA CYS A 179 -4.97 -32.10 14.18
C CYS A 179 -6.34 -31.62 14.68
N PRO A 180 -6.54 -30.31 14.94
CA PRO A 180 -7.76 -29.83 15.60
C PRO A 180 -9.01 -30.03 14.73
N HIS A 181 -8.82 -30.15 13.42
CA HIS A 181 -9.87 -30.30 12.42
C HIS A 181 -9.57 -31.47 11.49
N PRO A 182 -9.78 -32.72 11.94
CA PRO A 182 -9.54 -33.90 11.10
C PRO A 182 -10.47 -33.96 9.87
N ALA A 183 -11.55 -33.16 9.85
CA ALA A 183 -12.56 -33.12 8.80
C ALA A 183 -12.47 -31.92 7.84
N GLY A 184 -11.47 -31.04 7.96
CA GLY A 184 -11.36 -29.87 7.07
C GLY A 184 -10.40 -28.78 7.56
N PRO A 185 -10.31 -27.64 6.85
CA PRO A 185 -9.51 -26.51 7.29
C PRO A 185 -10.03 -25.93 8.61
N GLY A 186 -9.10 -25.45 9.45
CA GLY A 186 -9.44 -24.71 10.66
C GLY A 186 -9.99 -23.31 10.37
N PRO A 187 -10.29 -22.52 11.42
CA PRO A 187 -10.79 -21.17 11.24
C PRO A 187 -9.73 -20.29 10.54
N THR A 188 -10.21 -19.35 9.71
CA THR A 188 -9.35 -18.30 9.17
C THR A 188 -8.86 -17.40 10.31
N VAL A 189 -7.57 -17.08 10.29
CA VAL A 189 -6.90 -16.18 11.23
C VAL A 189 -6.22 -15.04 10.49
N ALA A 190 -5.93 -13.94 11.18
CA ALA A 190 -5.21 -12.82 10.58
C ALA A 190 -3.69 -13.02 10.72
N GLN A 191 -2.88 -12.56 9.76
CA GLN A 191 -1.41 -12.64 9.88
C GLN A 191 -0.85 -11.85 11.07
N VAL A 192 -1.58 -10.85 11.57
CA VAL A 192 -1.21 -10.13 12.79
C VAL A 192 -1.26 -11.02 14.04
N ASP A 193 -2.02 -12.12 14.01
CA ASP A 193 -2.14 -13.09 15.12
C ASP A 193 -0.86 -13.93 15.31
N VAL A 194 0.04 -13.94 14.31
CA VAL A 194 1.33 -14.66 14.39
C VAL A 194 2.27 -14.02 15.41
N ALA A 195 2.38 -12.69 15.41
CA ALA A 195 3.31 -11.97 16.29
C ALA A 195 3.10 -12.24 17.79
N PRO A 196 1.89 -12.05 18.35
CA PRO A 196 1.67 -12.26 19.78
C PRO A 196 1.78 -13.74 20.13
N SER A 197 1.43 -14.64 19.21
CA SER A 197 1.57 -16.09 19.37
C SER A 197 3.03 -16.52 19.52
N VAL A 198 3.90 -16.03 18.63
CA VAL A 198 5.34 -16.33 18.70
C VAL A 198 5.97 -15.67 19.93
N ALA A 199 5.62 -14.41 20.25
CA ALA A 199 6.11 -13.75 21.45
C ALA A 199 5.76 -14.52 22.73
N TRP A 200 4.51 -15.00 22.83
CA TRP A 200 4.06 -15.83 23.94
C TRP A 200 4.88 -17.13 24.07
N LEU A 201 5.10 -17.86 22.97
CA LEU A 201 5.93 -19.08 22.95
C LEU A 201 7.38 -18.81 23.38
N LEU A 202 7.90 -17.61 23.11
CA LEU A 202 9.23 -17.18 23.52
C LEU A 202 9.29 -16.65 24.96
N ASN A 203 8.19 -16.72 25.72
CA ASN A 203 8.05 -16.14 27.06
C ASN A 203 8.35 -14.63 27.07
N ALA A 204 7.87 -13.93 26.05
CA ALA A 204 7.99 -12.49 25.87
C ALA A 204 6.58 -11.85 25.82
N PRO A 205 6.43 -10.57 26.20
CA PRO A 205 5.17 -9.86 26.00
C PRO A 205 4.84 -9.70 24.51
N PRO A 206 3.56 -9.53 24.12
CA PRO A 206 3.23 -9.15 22.76
C PRO A 206 3.91 -7.81 22.39
N PRO A 207 4.31 -7.60 21.13
CA PRO A 207 4.84 -6.31 20.69
C PRO A 207 3.89 -5.14 21.01
N GLY A 208 4.42 -3.95 21.28
CA GLY A 208 3.62 -2.78 21.70
C GLY A 208 2.48 -2.38 20.74
N ASP A 209 2.71 -2.44 19.43
CA ASP A 209 1.73 -2.08 18.40
C ASP A 209 0.89 -3.29 17.93
N ASN A 210 0.89 -4.38 18.69
CA ASN A 210 0.13 -5.57 18.34
C ASN A 210 -1.38 -5.29 18.39
N THR A 211 -2.09 -5.67 17.33
CA THR A 211 -3.55 -5.67 17.26
C THR A 211 -4.14 -7.08 17.22
N GLY A 212 -3.29 -8.09 16.96
CA GLY A 212 -3.69 -9.49 16.81
C GLY A 212 -4.01 -10.19 18.13
N ARG A 213 -4.49 -11.42 18.01
CA ARG A 213 -4.79 -12.36 19.10
C ARG A 213 -3.89 -13.59 19.05
N ILE A 214 -3.89 -14.40 20.10
CA ILE A 214 -3.19 -15.69 20.09
C ILE A 214 -3.93 -16.65 19.15
N LEU A 215 -3.17 -17.42 18.36
CA LEU A 215 -3.73 -18.44 17.48
C LEU A 215 -4.51 -19.47 18.31
N PRO A 216 -5.73 -19.85 17.89
CA PRO A 216 -6.58 -20.77 18.67
C PRO A 216 -5.90 -22.11 19.02
N SER A 217 -5.06 -22.65 18.13
CA SER A 217 -4.32 -23.91 18.33
C SER A 217 -3.22 -23.84 19.41
N LEU A 218 -2.89 -22.63 19.85
CA LEU A 218 -1.87 -22.37 20.87
C LEU A 218 -2.48 -22.02 22.23
N LEU A 219 -3.79 -21.83 22.32
CA LEU A 219 -4.44 -21.56 23.60
C LEU A 219 -4.29 -22.76 24.56
N PRO A 220 -3.89 -22.54 25.82
CA PRO A 220 -3.76 -23.60 26.81
C PRO A 220 -5.07 -24.37 27.05
N SER A 221 -4.95 -25.68 27.30
CA SER A 221 -6.08 -26.51 27.74
C SER A 221 -6.48 -26.23 29.19
N ASP A 222 -5.53 -25.81 30.04
CA ASP A 222 -5.83 -25.39 31.41
C ASP A 222 -6.65 -24.09 31.41
N MET A 223 -7.85 -24.14 31.99
CA MET A 223 -8.80 -23.04 31.96
C MET A 223 -8.24 -21.75 32.58
N ARG A 224 -7.43 -21.85 33.64
CA ARG A 224 -6.88 -20.67 34.31
C ARG A 224 -5.82 -20.00 33.43
N GLN A 225 -4.91 -20.77 32.85
CA GLN A 225 -3.90 -20.27 31.92
C GLN A 225 -4.54 -19.70 30.65
N HIS A 226 -5.59 -20.37 30.14
CA HIS A 226 -6.36 -19.91 28.99
C HIS A 226 -6.98 -18.54 29.25
N LEU A 227 -7.72 -18.39 30.36
CA LEU A 227 -8.35 -17.12 30.74
C LEU A 227 -7.31 -16.03 31.04
N TYR A 228 -6.18 -16.38 31.63
CA TYR A 228 -5.09 -15.43 31.86
C TYR A 228 -4.53 -14.88 30.54
N LEU A 229 -4.31 -15.75 29.55
CA LEU A 229 -3.80 -15.33 28.25
C LEU A 229 -4.82 -14.45 27.50
N LEU A 230 -6.09 -14.83 27.53
CA LEU A 230 -7.18 -14.01 27.00
C LEU A 230 -7.26 -12.64 27.68
N HIS A 231 -7.12 -12.59 29.01
CA HIS A 231 -7.09 -11.35 29.77
C HIS A 231 -5.92 -10.45 29.37
N VAL A 232 -4.70 -11.01 29.25
CA VAL A 232 -3.50 -10.24 28.86
C VAL A 232 -3.68 -9.62 27.47
N MET A 233 -4.13 -10.41 26.49
CA MET A 233 -4.34 -9.91 25.12
C MET A 233 -5.48 -8.90 25.05
N SER A 234 -6.60 -9.16 25.74
CA SER A 234 -7.74 -8.24 25.77
C SER A 234 -7.37 -6.93 26.47
N SER A 235 -6.63 -6.99 27.58
CA SER A 235 -6.13 -5.81 28.29
C SER A 235 -5.15 -5.01 27.44
N HIS A 236 -4.30 -5.67 26.66
CA HIS A 236 -3.41 -5.01 25.71
C HIS A 236 -4.21 -4.25 24.65
N ASN A 237 -5.14 -4.92 23.95
CA ASN A 237 -5.96 -4.28 22.93
C ASN A 237 -6.84 -3.16 23.51
N ALA A 238 -7.45 -3.36 24.68
CA ALA A 238 -8.30 -2.38 25.35
C ALA A 238 -7.55 -1.10 25.78
N LYS A 239 -6.22 -1.15 25.93
CA LYS A 239 -5.37 0.01 26.25
C LYS A 239 -4.96 0.81 25.01
N GLN A 240 -5.24 0.31 23.81
CA GLN A 240 -4.89 1.02 22.58
C GLN A 240 -5.70 2.33 22.51
N PRO A 241 -5.07 3.49 22.19
CA PRO A 241 -5.71 4.81 22.30
C PRO A 241 -6.97 5.01 21.46
N THR A 242 -7.13 4.22 20.40
CA THR A 242 -8.24 4.31 19.45
C THR A 242 -9.48 3.53 19.88
N ILE A 243 -9.39 2.67 20.89
CA ILE A 243 -10.52 1.83 21.32
C ILE A 243 -11.60 2.68 22.02
N PRO A 244 -12.87 2.66 21.55
CA PRO A 244 -13.97 3.36 22.19
C PRO A 244 -14.44 2.63 23.44
N THR A 245 -14.41 3.32 24.59
CA THR A 245 -14.79 2.72 25.89
C THR A 245 -16.30 2.52 26.06
N ASP A 246 -17.12 3.18 25.24
CA ASP A 246 -18.57 3.10 25.26
C ASP A 246 -19.13 1.97 24.38
N ALA A 247 -18.31 1.38 23.51
CA ALA A 247 -18.68 0.26 22.65
C ALA A 247 -19.00 -1.02 23.44
N GLU A 248 -19.90 -1.85 22.90
CA GLU A 248 -20.34 -3.06 23.60
C GLU A 248 -19.20 -4.06 23.79
N PHE A 249 -18.31 -4.23 22.82
CA PHE A 249 -17.14 -5.10 22.97
C PHE A 249 -16.23 -4.65 24.13
N PHE A 250 -16.10 -3.36 24.40
CA PHE A 250 -15.32 -2.87 25.54
C PHE A 250 -16.02 -3.14 26.87
N LYS A 251 -17.35 -2.98 26.92
CA LYS A 251 -18.17 -3.35 28.08
C LYS A 251 -18.11 -4.86 28.34
N GLN A 252 -18.08 -5.68 27.30
CA GLN A 252 -17.91 -7.13 27.41
C GLN A 252 -16.54 -7.49 28.01
N PHE A 253 -15.45 -6.83 27.60
CA PHE A 253 -14.13 -6.99 28.24
C PHE A 253 -14.21 -6.71 29.76
N GLN A 254 -14.84 -5.60 30.16
CA GLN A 254 -15.01 -5.27 31.58
C GLN A 254 -15.86 -6.31 32.34
N ARG A 255 -16.88 -6.90 31.69
CA ARG A 255 -17.67 -8.00 32.27
C ARG A 255 -16.83 -9.26 32.39
N ALA A 256 -15.99 -9.57 31.39
CA ALA A 256 -15.07 -10.70 31.40
C ALA A 256 -14.05 -10.58 32.55
N GLU A 257 -13.49 -9.40 32.78
CA GLU A 257 -12.58 -9.14 33.93
C GLU A 257 -13.24 -9.46 35.26
N LYS A 258 -14.50 -9.02 35.46
CA LYS A 258 -15.26 -9.30 36.69
C LYS A 258 -15.51 -10.80 36.87
N GLN A 259 -15.90 -11.50 35.80
CA GLN A 259 -16.15 -12.94 35.86
C GLN A 259 -14.87 -13.74 36.07
N PHE A 260 -13.76 -13.30 35.47
CA PHE A 260 -12.46 -13.92 35.68
C PHE A 260 -11.97 -13.74 37.11
N ALA A 261 -12.10 -12.53 37.68
CA ALA A 261 -11.79 -12.28 39.09
C ALA A 261 -12.66 -13.15 40.02
N HIS A 262 -13.96 -13.29 39.71
CA HIS A 262 -14.87 -14.15 40.46
C HIS A 262 -14.46 -15.63 40.38
N TYR A 263 -14.06 -16.12 39.20
CA TYR A 263 -13.50 -17.46 39.02
C TYR A 263 -12.21 -17.65 39.84
N LEU A 264 -11.29 -16.68 39.83
CA LEU A 264 -10.06 -16.75 40.60
C LEU A 264 -10.31 -16.80 42.12
N ALA A 265 -11.33 -16.07 42.59
CA ALA A 265 -11.69 -16.03 44.00
C ALA A 265 -12.48 -17.27 44.49
N THR A 266 -13.34 -17.84 43.64
CA THR A 266 -14.30 -18.87 44.07
C THR A 266 -14.07 -20.25 43.46
N GLY A 267 -13.30 -20.35 42.38
CA GLY A 267 -13.16 -21.57 41.58
C GLY A 267 -14.41 -21.97 40.79
N GLN A 268 -15.44 -21.11 40.72
CA GLN A 268 -16.71 -21.43 40.08
C GLN A 268 -16.57 -21.56 38.56
N GLN A 269 -16.81 -22.77 38.03
CA GLN A 269 -16.63 -23.08 36.61
C GLN A 269 -17.59 -22.34 35.66
N SER A 270 -18.80 -22.00 36.12
CA SER A 270 -19.72 -21.18 35.32
C SER A 270 -19.18 -19.78 35.09
N ALA A 271 -18.47 -19.21 36.08
CA ALA A 271 -17.82 -17.90 35.95
C ALA A 271 -16.66 -17.98 34.94
N ALA A 272 -15.88 -19.06 34.97
CA ALA A 272 -14.82 -19.30 33.99
C ALA A 272 -15.37 -19.38 32.56
N LYS A 273 -16.48 -20.10 32.36
CA LYS A 273 -17.12 -20.23 31.04
C LYS A 273 -17.62 -18.89 30.52
N ILE A 274 -18.31 -18.11 31.36
CA ILE A 274 -18.81 -16.77 30.98
C ILE A 274 -17.63 -15.82 30.70
N ALA A 275 -16.58 -15.85 31.52
CA ALA A 275 -15.39 -15.04 31.29
C ALA A 275 -14.72 -15.38 29.96
N LYS A 276 -14.64 -16.66 29.62
CA LYS A 276 -14.06 -17.13 28.36
C LYS A 276 -14.85 -16.59 27.17
N GLU A 277 -16.17 -16.80 27.16
CA GLU A 277 -17.05 -16.35 26.07
C GLU A 277 -16.93 -14.82 25.87
N PHE A 278 -17.01 -14.03 26.95
CA PHE A 278 -16.88 -12.57 26.84
C PHE A 278 -15.49 -12.10 26.44
N TYR A 279 -14.41 -12.75 26.88
CA TYR A 279 -13.08 -12.39 26.41
C TYR A 279 -12.88 -12.74 24.93
N GLU A 280 -13.31 -13.92 24.48
CA GLU A 280 -13.16 -14.32 23.08
C GLU A 280 -13.92 -13.38 22.13
N GLU A 281 -15.17 -13.04 22.47
CA GLU A 281 -16.00 -12.11 21.70
C GLU A 281 -15.39 -10.70 21.70
N SER A 282 -15.07 -10.18 22.88
CA SER A 282 -14.51 -8.84 23.04
C SER A 282 -13.15 -8.69 22.34
N LEU A 283 -12.24 -9.64 22.51
CA LEU A 283 -10.92 -9.62 21.88
C LEU A 283 -11.04 -9.69 20.35
N SER A 284 -11.94 -10.52 19.84
CA SER A 284 -12.19 -10.62 18.39
C SER A 284 -12.69 -9.30 17.82
N GLU A 285 -13.66 -8.66 18.47
CA GLU A 285 -14.22 -7.38 18.01
C GLU A 285 -13.22 -6.22 18.16
N MET A 286 -12.44 -6.18 19.25
CA MET A 286 -11.37 -5.18 19.40
C MET A 286 -10.28 -5.34 18.33
N ALA A 287 -9.82 -6.57 18.06
CA ALA A 287 -8.83 -6.84 17.02
C ALA A 287 -9.34 -6.42 15.63
N LYS A 288 -10.61 -6.75 15.33
CA LYS A 288 -11.28 -6.33 14.10
C LYS A 288 -11.38 -4.81 14.00
N TYR A 289 -11.84 -4.13 15.05
CA TYR A 289 -11.94 -2.68 15.09
C TYR A 289 -10.58 -2.00 14.84
N LEU A 290 -9.52 -2.46 15.51
CA LEU A 290 -8.16 -1.94 15.34
C LEU A 290 -7.67 -2.14 13.90
N SER A 291 -7.99 -3.29 13.29
CA SER A 291 -7.63 -3.57 11.91
C SER A 291 -8.36 -2.67 10.91
N GLU A 292 -9.67 -2.50 11.06
CA GLU A 292 -10.47 -1.68 10.15
C GLU A 292 -10.15 -0.19 10.30
N THR A 293 -9.92 0.30 11.52
CA THR A 293 -9.60 1.72 11.77
C THR A 293 -8.22 2.13 11.30
N THR A 294 -7.25 1.22 11.30
CA THR A 294 -5.90 1.48 10.79
C THR A 294 -5.87 1.65 9.26
N VAL A 295 -6.86 1.12 8.54
CA VAL A 295 -6.95 1.15 7.06
C VAL A 295 -8.03 2.13 6.56
N ASN A 296 -8.59 2.98 7.43
CA ASN A 296 -9.60 3.96 7.01
C ASN A 296 -8.98 5.10 6.19
N PHE A 297 -9.04 4.97 4.87
CA PHE A 297 -8.82 6.09 3.96
C PHE A 297 -9.92 7.13 4.12
N ASP A 298 -9.55 8.40 4.07
CA ASP A 298 -10.51 9.50 3.99
C ASP A 298 -11.11 9.53 2.57
N MET A 299 -12.07 8.66 2.32
CA MET A 299 -12.70 8.47 1.00
C MET A 299 -13.30 9.77 0.48
N PHE A 300 -13.85 10.60 1.37
CA PHE A 300 -14.41 11.89 1.01
C PHE A 300 -13.31 12.87 0.53
N ALA A 301 -12.18 12.94 1.24
CA ALA A 301 -11.03 13.73 0.79
C ALA A 301 -10.46 13.22 -0.54
N LEU A 302 -10.40 11.90 -0.75
CA LEU A 302 -9.96 11.32 -2.02
C LEU A 302 -10.90 11.67 -3.18
N VAL A 303 -12.21 11.60 -2.98
CA VAL A 303 -13.21 11.99 -3.99
C VAL A 303 -13.14 13.49 -4.30
N MET A 304 -12.97 14.34 -3.29
CA MET A 304 -12.78 15.78 -3.51
C MET A 304 -11.49 16.07 -4.28
N ALA A 305 -10.38 15.42 -3.92
CA ALA A 305 -9.09 15.62 -4.57
C ALA A 305 -9.11 15.17 -6.05
N THR A 306 -9.68 14.00 -6.34
CA THR A 306 -9.86 13.49 -7.71
C THR A 306 -10.80 14.39 -8.54
N THR A 307 -11.88 14.89 -7.93
CA THR A 307 -12.77 15.87 -8.58
C THR A 307 -12.04 17.17 -8.87
N LEU A 308 -11.27 17.71 -7.92
CA LEU A 308 -10.49 18.93 -8.13
C LEU A 308 -9.43 18.75 -9.23
N LEU A 309 -8.76 17.59 -9.25
CA LEU A 309 -7.81 17.24 -10.30
C LEU A 309 -8.47 17.31 -11.68
N TYR A 310 -9.68 16.78 -11.85
CA TYR A 310 -10.42 16.88 -13.11
C TYR A 310 -10.71 18.34 -13.49
N PHE A 311 -11.15 19.18 -12.55
CA PHE A 311 -11.35 20.61 -12.80
C PHE A 311 -10.04 21.31 -13.22
N ILE A 312 -8.91 20.94 -12.61
CA ILE A 312 -7.60 21.48 -12.99
C ILE A 312 -7.23 21.03 -14.40
N VAL A 313 -7.37 19.75 -14.73
CA VAL A 313 -7.08 19.24 -16.08
C VAL A 313 -7.96 19.92 -17.13
N MET A 314 -9.25 20.08 -16.86
CA MET A 314 -10.16 20.81 -17.74
C MET A 314 -9.78 22.28 -17.89
N ALA A 315 -9.37 22.95 -16.80
CA ALA A 315 -8.87 24.33 -16.85
C ALA A 315 -7.60 24.45 -17.70
N LEU A 316 -6.65 23.53 -17.54
CA LEU A 316 -5.40 23.49 -18.32
C LEU A 316 -5.66 23.19 -19.80
N LEU A 317 -6.58 22.27 -20.11
CA LEU A 317 -7.01 22.00 -21.48
C LEU A 317 -7.62 23.25 -22.10
N CYS A 318 -8.50 23.93 -21.39
CA CYS A 318 -9.12 25.16 -21.86
C CYS A 318 -8.09 26.29 -22.08
N ILE A 319 -7.10 26.44 -21.20
CA ILE A 319 -5.98 27.39 -21.39
C ILE A 319 -5.18 27.04 -22.65
N THR A 320 -4.92 25.75 -22.86
CA THR A 320 -4.18 25.25 -24.04
C THR A 320 -4.94 25.58 -25.33
N LEU A 321 -6.24 25.28 -25.38
CA LEU A 321 -7.12 25.61 -26.50
C LEU A 321 -7.16 27.12 -26.78
N TYR A 322 -7.20 27.95 -25.73
CA TYR A 322 -7.11 29.39 -25.87
C TYR A 322 -5.73 29.85 -26.41
N SER A 323 -4.65 29.21 -25.97
CA SER A 323 -3.28 29.49 -26.44
C SER A 323 -3.08 29.18 -27.93
N LEU A 324 -3.83 28.23 -28.48
CA LEU A 324 -3.79 27.87 -29.90
C LEU A 324 -4.48 28.91 -30.81
N GLN A 325 -5.23 29.87 -30.25
CA GLN A 325 -5.88 30.90 -31.05
C GLN A 325 -4.89 31.95 -31.57
N SER A 326 -5.16 32.47 -32.78
CA SER A 326 -4.31 33.48 -33.41
C SER A 326 -4.25 34.80 -32.62
N ASP A 327 -3.09 35.45 -32.63
CA ASP A 327 -2.85 36.70 -31.88
C ASP A 327 -3.81 37.84 -32.23
N GLN A 328 -4.24 37.94 -33.50
CA GLN A 328 -5.25 38.92 -33.91
C GLN A 328 -6.59 38.70 -33.20
N ARG A 329 -7.06 37.45 -33.08
CA ARG A 329 -8.32 37.13 -32.39
C ARG A 329 -8.20 37.25 -30.87
N ARG A 330 -7.04 36.91 -30.29
CA ARG A 330 -6.77 37.17 -28.85
C ARG A 330 -6.87 38.65 -28.50
N ARG A 331 -6.38 39.54 -29.37
CA ARG A 331 -6.47 41.00 -29.21
C ARG A 331 -7.91 41.54 -29.37
N ILE A 332 -8.69 41.01 -30.32
CA ILE A 332 -10.11 41.39 -30.51
C ILE A 332 -10.97 40.94 -29.31
N SER A 333 -10.66 39.79 -28.70
CA SER A 333 -11.31 39.32 -27.48
C SER A 333 -11.08 40.25 -26.29
N LEU A 334 -9.88 40.84 -26.16
CA LEU A 334 -9.54 41.79 -25.09
C LEU A 334 -10.30 43.12 -25.20
N THR A 335 -10.73 43.51 -26.40
CA THR A 335 -11.43 44.79 -26.63
C THR A 335 -12.93 44.77 -26.30
N HIS A 336 -13.55 43.60 -26.11
CA HIS A 336 -15.02 43.48 -26.07
C HIS A 336 -15.66 43.30 -24.69
N HIS A 337 -14.90 43.15 -23.61
CA HIS A 337 -15.45 42.98 -22.24
C HIS A 337 -14.75 43.89 -21.24
N LYS A 338 -15.34 45.08 -21.01
CA LYS A 338 -15.09 45.87 -19.79
C LYS A 338 -16.04 45.38 -18.70
N THR A 339 -15.78 44.21 -18.13
CA THR A 339 -16.32 43.91 -16.80
C THR A 339 -15.62 44.83 -15.80
N THR A 340 -16.39 45.53 -14.96
CA THR A 340 -15.81 46.35 -13.90
C THR A 340 -15.07 45.42 -12.93
N ARG A 341 -13.87 45.80 -12.50
CA ARG A 341 -13.06 44.99 -11.57
C ARG A 341 -13.87 44.58 -10.33
N ILE A 342 -14.73 45.48 -9.85
CA ILE A 342 -15.62 45.29 -8.69
C ILE A 342 -16.64 44.17 -8.95
N GLY A 343 -17.26 44.10 -10.13
CA GLY A 343 -18.23 43.06 -10.47
C GLY A 343 -17.59 41.66 -10.56
N GLY A 344 -16.34 41.59 -11.02
CA GLY A 344 -15.56 40.34 -11.03
C GLY A 344 -15.25 39.82 -9.63
N PHE A 345 -14.84 40.70 -8.72
CA PHE A 345 -14.62 40.32 -7.31
C PHE A 345 -15.93 39.87 -6.64
N LEU A 346 -17.04 40.58 -6.86
CA LEU A 346 -18.33 40.19 -6.32
C LEU A 346 -18.78 38.82 -6.83
N ALA A 347 -18.65 38.58 -8.14
CA ALA A 347 -18.97 37.27 -8.73
C ALA A 347 -18.09 36.15 -8.13
N PHE A 348 -16.79 36.41 -7.90
CA PHE A 348 -15.90 35.46 -7.27
C PHE A 348 -16.38 35.05 -5.88
N PHE A 349 -16.70 36.02 -5.02
CA PHE A 349 -17.18 35.73 -3.67
C PHE A 349 -18.55 35.04 -3.65
N VAL A 350 -19.45 35.37 -4.59
CA VAL A 350 -20.73 34.68 -4.71
C VAL A 350 -20.54 33.21 -5.09
N ILE A 351 -19.69 32.91 -6.07
CA ILE A 351 -19.42 31.51 -6.46
C ILE A 351 -18.65 30.79 -5.34
N LEU A 352 -17.71 31.45 -4.67
CA LEU A 352 -17.01 30.88 -3.52
C LEU A 352 -18.00 30.51 -2.41
N ALA A 353 -18.97 31.37 -2.13
CA ALA A 353 -20.04 31.06 -1.17
C ALA A 353 -20.85 29.84 -1.61
N VAL A 354 -21.27 29.78 -2.88
CA VAL A 354 -22.01 28.63 -3.43
C VAL A 354 -21.20 27.33 -3.34
N VAL A 355 -19.93 27.33 -3.75
CA VAL A 355 -19.05 26.15 -3.68
C VAL A 355 -18.85 25.72 -2.24
N THR A 356 -18.60 26.66 -1.33
CA THR A 356 -18.46 26.39 0.09
C THR A 356 -19.75 25.77 0.65
N THR A 357 -20.92 26.31 0.30
CA THR A 357 -22.21 25.74 0.71
C THR A 357 -22.41 24.33 0.17
N ILE A 358 -22.10 24.07 -1.11
CA ILE A 358 -22.20 22.73 -1.70
C ILE A 358 -21.29 21.74 -0.97
N LEU A 359 -20.02 22.10 -0.74
CA LEU A 359 -19.07 21.23 -0.03
C LEU A 359 -19.52 20.98 1.41
N THR A 360 -20.06 22.00 2.09
CA THR A 360 -20.60 21.85 3.45
C THR A 360 -21.81 20.92 3.46
N ILE A 361 -22.76 21.11 2.54
CA ILE A 361 -23.92 20.21 2.39
C ILE A 361 -23.45 18.78 2.10
N ALA A 362 -22.44 18.60 1.23
CA ALA A 362 -21.87 17.28 0.95
C ALA A 362 -21.26 16.64 2.20
N CYS A 363 -20.54 17.40 3.04
CA CYS A 363 -20.04 16.90 4.33
C CYS A 363 -21.16 16.36 5.23
N PHE A 364 -22.30 17.06 5.30
CA PHE A 364 -23.43 16.64 6.14
C PHE A 364 -24.23 15.48 5.55
N ILE A 365 -24.54 15.50 4.25
CA ILE A 365 -25.32 14.44 3.57
C ILE A 365 -24.57 13.10 3.60
N THR A 366 -23.25 13.13 3.45
CA THR A 366 -22.43 11.91 3.41
C THR A 366 -22.12 11.32 4.78
N GLU A 367 -22.50 12.01 5.87
CA GLU A 367 -22.16 11.63 7.26
C GLU A 367 -20.68 11.22 7.41
N THR A 368 -19.80 11.93 6.71
CA THR A 368 -18.40 11.53 6.54
C THR A 368 -17.57 11.78 7.81
N LYS A 369 -16.67 10.85 8.11
CA LYS A 369 -15.64 11.00 9.16
C LYS A 369 -14.40 11.77 8.67
N SER A 370 -14.50 12.45 7.53
CA SER A 370 -13.40 13.17 6.90
C SER A 370 -12.81 14.24 7.80
N ARG A 371 -11.48 14.32 7.84
CA ARG A 371 -10.81 15.40 8.57
C ARG A 371 -11.11 16.77 7.95
N VAL A 372 -11.31 16.81 6.63
CA VAL A 372 -11.65 18.05 5.89
C VAL A 372 -13.02 18.60 6.32
N CYS A 373 -13.96 17.73 6.69
CA CYS A 373 -15.28 18.09 7.20
C CYS A 373 -15.31 18.29 8.73
N SER A 374 -14.18 18.17 9.44
CA SER A 374 -14.13 18.39 10.89
C SER A 374 -14.19 19.87 11.29
N PHE A 375 -13.87 20.76 10.35
CA PHE A 375 -13.82 22.22 10.53
C PHE A 375 -12.96 22.71 11.71
N HIS A 376 -12.08 21.88 12.28
CA HIS A 376 -11.06 22.31 13.24
C HIS A 376 -10.04 23.26 12.60
N SER A 377 -9.35 24.08 13.40
CA SER A 377 -8.49 25.19 12.94
C SER A 377 -7.69 24.95 11.65
N VAL A 378 -6.88 23.89 11.57
CA VAL A 378 -6.08 23.57 10.38
C VAL A 378 -6.95 23.10 9.20
N TRP A 379 -7.94 22.25 9.47
CA TRP A 379 -8.79 21.65 8.45
C TRP A 379 -9.86 22.59 7.91
N GLY A 380 -10.32 23.55 8.71
CA GLY A 380 -11.19 24.64 8.25
C GLY A 380 -10.47 25.55 7.24
N VAL A 381 -9.19 25.86 7.48
CA VAL A 381 -8.38 26.59 6.50
C VAL A 381 -8.19 25.76 5.23
N ALA A 382 -7.87 24.47 5.34
CA ALA A 382 -7.76 23.58 4.19
C ALA A 382 -9.06 23.50 3.39
N PHE A 383 -10.21 23.40 4.06
CA PHE A 383 -11.54 23.40 3.43
C PHE A 383 -11.79 24.66 2.60
N ILE A 384 -11.48 25.84 3.15
CA ILE A 384 -11.63 27.11 2.43
C ILE A 384 -10.67 27.17 1.24
N LEU A 385 -9.42 26.72 1.38
CA LEU A 385 -8.46 26.67 0.27
C LEU A 385 -8.93 25.75 -0.87
N ILE A 386 -9.53 24.61 -0.54
CA ILE A 386 -10.15 23.70 -1.51
C ILE A 386 -11.30 24.40 -2.24
N ALA A 387 -12.21 25.06 -1.51
CA ALA A 387 -13.30 25.84 -2.11
C ALA A 387 -12.79 26.97 -3.02
N CYS A 388 -11.72 27.66 -2.63
CA CYS A 388 -11.03 28.65 -3.45
C CYS A 388 -10.46 28.02 -4.73
N ALA A 389 -9.84 26.84 -4.64
CA ALA A 389 -9.28 26.14 -5.81
C ALA A 389 -10.38 25.75 -6.81
N PHE A 390 -11.50 25.22 -6.34
CA PHE A 390 -12.68 24.94 -7.17
C PHE A 390 -13.25 26.21 -7.82
N THR A 391 -13.33 27.29 -7.06
CA THR A 391 -13.83 28.57 -7.57
C THR A 391 -12.88 29.14 -8.64
N MET A 392 -11.57 29.12 -8.40
CA MET A 392 -10.56 29.58 -9.36
C MET A 392 -10.58 28.76 -10.66
N THR A 393 -10.63 27.43 -10.56
CA THR A 393 -10.71 26.55 -11.73
C THR A 393 -12.01 26.77 -12.51
N TYR A 394 -13.15 26.95 -11.82
CA TYR A 394 -14.41 27.32 -12.46
C TYR A 394 -14.30 28.62 -13.27
N PHE A 395 -13.73 29.69 -12.70
CA PHE A 395 -13.58 30.95 -13.44
C PHE A 395 -12.62 30.84 -14.62
N ILE A 396 -11.53 30.08 -14.49
CA ILE A 396 -10.61 29.81 -15.60
C ILE A 396 -11.35 29.10 -16.74
N ILE A 397 -12.08 28.02 -16.42
CA ILE A 397 -12.86 27.25 -17.38
C ILE A 397 -13.92 28.14 -18.05
N LYS A 398 -14.74 28.85 -17.26
CA LYS A 398 -15.77 29.77 -17.76
C LYS A 398 -15.19 30.82 -18.69
N THR A 399 -14.13 31.51 -18.26
CA THR A 399 -13.46 32.55 -19.05
C THR A 399 -12.89 31.98 -20.34
N ALA A 400 -12.32 30.79 -20.29
CA ALA A 400 -11.80 30.13 -21.47
C ALA A 400 -12.92 29.74 -22.44
N PHE A 401 -14.03 29.16 -21.98
CA PHE A 401 -15.20 28.88 -22.83
C PHE A 401 -15.76 30.14 -23.51
N GLU A 402 -15.84 31.27 -22.80
CA GLU A 402 -16.29 32.54 -23.37
C GLU A 402 -15.33 33.10 -24.43
N LYS A 403 -14.04 32.84 -24.28
CA LYS A 403 -12.98 33.34 -25.17
C LYS A 403 -12.68 32.40 -26.34
N ILE A 404 -12.89 31.10 -26.20
CA ILE A 404 -12.70 30.11 -27.25
C ILE A 404 -13.84 30.22 -28.27
N LYS A 405 -13.63 31.07 -29.28
CA LYS A 405 -14.59 31.27 -30.38
C LYS A 405 -14.26 30.51 -31.66
N ASP A 406 -13.09 29.90 -31.73
CA ASP A 406 -12.57 29.27 -32.93
C ASP A 406 -11.80 28.01 -32.58
N LEU A 407 -12.27 26.89 -33.12
CA LEU A 407 -11.68 25.57 -32.99
C LEU A 407 -11.06 25.10 -34.31
N THR A 408 -11.02 25.94 -35.35
CA THR A 408 -10.34 25.60 -36.61
C THR A 408 -8.85 25.26 -36.43
N PRO A 409 -8.08 25.85 -35.48
CA PRO A 409 -6.70 25.43 -35.23
C PRO A 409 -6.57 23.96 -34.81
N LEU A 410 -7.64 23.34 -34.29
CA LEU A 410 -7.62 21.90 -34.01
C LEU A 410 -7.39 21.09 -35.28
N LYS A 411 -7.89 21.54 -36.43
CA LYS A 411 -7.71 20.83 -37.72
C LYS A 411 -6.27 20.81 -38.20
N ASP A 412 -5.45 21.75 -37.71
CA ASP A 412 -4.04 21.87 -38.06
C ASP A 412 -3.13 21.10 -37.09
N LEU A 413 -3.71 20.48 -36.05
CA LEU A 413 -2.97 19.64 -35.12
C LEU A 413 -2.51 18.36 -35.80
N ASN A 414 -1.30 17.94 -35.43
CA ASN A 414 -0.78 16.65 -35.87
C ASN A 414 -1.22 15.52 -34.93
N ALA A 415 -0.98 14.27 -35.33
CA ALA A 415 -1.38 13.09 -34.56
C ALA A 415 -0.81 13.07 -33.12
N ILE A 416 0.39 13.60 -32.89
CA ILE A 416 1.02 13.65 -31.56
C ILE A 416 0.27 14.62 -30.64
N ASP A 417 -0.17 15.75 -31.18
CA ASP A 417 -0.93 16.75 -30.42
C ASP A 417 -2.29 16.21 -29.97
N TYR A 418 -2.97 15.47 -30.84
CA TYR A 418 -4.21 14.77 -30.50
C TYR A 418 -3.98 13.67 -29.45
N LEU A 419 -2.89 12.92 -29.58
CA LEU A 419 -2.51 11.89 -28.60
C LEU A 419 -2.22 12.51 -27.23
N LEU A 420 -1.58 13.68 -27.17
CA LEU A 420 -1.33 14.41 -25.93
C LEU A 420 -2.63 14.88 -25.26
N ILE A 421 -3.53 15.49 -26.03
CA ILE A 421 -4.81 15.99 -25.51
C ILE A 421 -5.67 14.83 -25.01
N PHE A 422 -5.88 13.82 -25.86
CA PHE A 422 -6.70 12.66 -25.52
C PHE A 422 -6.06 11.86 -24.38
N GLY A 423 -4.74 11.62 -24.43
CA GLY A 423 -4.01 10.91 -23.39
C GLY A 423 -4.08 11.61 -22.03
N THR A 424 -3.99 12.95 -21.99
CA THR A 424 -4.11 13.72 -20.73
C THR A 424 -5.52 13.63 -20.15
N VAL A 425 -6.55 13.76 -20.99
CA VAL A 425 -7.96 13.63 -20.56
C VAL A 425 -8.25 12.20 -20.10
N PHE A 426 -7.79 11.20 -20.85
CA PHE A 426 -7.95 9.79 -20.52
C PHE A 426 -7.21 9.43 -19.23
N HIS A 427 -6.02 10.01 -18.99
CA HIS A 427 -5.26 9.81 -17.74
C HIS A 427 -5.97 10.41 -16.54
N ALA A 428 -6.48 11.65 -16.67
CA ALA A 428 -7.29 12.26 -15.61
C ALA A 428 -8.56 11.46 -15.33
N TRP A 429 -9.20 10.91 -16.37
CA TRP A 429 -10.39 10.08 -16.26
C TRP A 429 -10.10 8.75 -15.54
N SER A 430 -8.93 8.17 -15.76
CA SER A 430 -8.58 6.87 -15.19
C SER A 430 -8.46 6.89 -13.66
N PHE A 431 -8.19 8.05 -13.05
CA PHE A 431 -8.27 8.23 -11.60
C PHE A 431 -9.68 8.09 -11.01
N PHE A 432 -10.76 8.20 -11.81
CA PHE A 432 -12.12 7.84 -11.40
C PHE A 432 -12.42 6.36 -11.60
N GLY A 433 -11.57 5.66 -12.36
CA GLY A 433 -11.65 4.22 -12.47
C GLY A 433 -11.36 3.61 -11.12
N THR A 434 -12.27 2.76 -10.64
CA THR A 434 -11.94 1.74 -9.63
C THR A 434 -11.19 0.58 -10.31
N SER A 435 -10.49 0.87 -11.42
CA SER A 435 -10.36 -0.09 -12.50
C SER A 435 -9.59 -1.29 -11.96
N PHE A 436 -10.29 -2.43 -11.89
CA PHE A 436 -9.72 -3.75 -11.63
C PHE A 436 -8.78 -4.17 -12.79
N ILE A 437 -8.31 -3.21 -13.60
CA ILE A 437 -7.26 -3.37 -14.60
C ILE A 437 -5.95 -3.29 -13.82
N GLU A 438 -5.44 -4.46 -13.49
CA GLU A 438 -4.12 -4.63 -12.88
C GLU A 438 -3.05 -3.93 -13.72
N GLU A 439 -2.08 -3.29 -13.07
CA GLU A 439 -0.96 -2.59 -13.74
C GLU A 439 -1.37 -1.37 -14.60
N GLU A 440 -2.41 -0.62 -14.21
CA GLU A 440 -2.80 0.61 -14.93
C GLU A 440 -1.61 1.56 -15.15
N HIS A 441 -0.70 1.62 -14.18
CA HIS A 441 0.55 2.39 -14.26
C HIS A 441 1.50 1.88 -15.36
N MET A 442 1.55 0.56 -15.65
CA MET A 442 2.34 0.00 -16.76
C MET A 442 1.75 0.39 -18.10
N THR A 443 0.42 0.43 -18.20
CA THR A 443 -0.28 0.96 -19.38
C THR A 443 0.09 2.43 -19.60
N TRP A 444 0.11 3.23 -18.53
CA TRP A 444 0.54 4.62 -18.58
C TRP A 444 2.04 4.77 -18.91
N TYR A 445 2.91 3.91 -18.38
CA TYR A 445 4.32 3.91 -18.74
C TYR A 445 4.53 3.57 -20.21
N PHE A 446 3.83 2.57 -20.74
CA PHE A 446 3.90 2.25 -22.16
C PHE A 446 3.46 3.43 -23.02
N PHE A 447 2.31 4.04 -22.73
CA PHE A 447 1.80 5.18 -23.49
C PHE A 447 2.71 6.41 -23.36
N TRP A 448 3.22 6.70 -22.16
CA TRP A 448 4.12 7.84 -21.94
C TRP A 448 5.46 7.65 -22.63
N ASN A 449 6.10 6.48 -22.52
CA ASN A 449 7.35 6.21 -23.21
C ASN A 449 7.18 6.23 -24.74
N THR A 450 6.08 5.67 -25.24
CA THR A 450 5.75 5.71 -26.67
C THR A 450 5.59 7.15 -27.15
N LEU A 451 4.86 7.99 -26.40
CA LEU A 451 4.71 9.40 -26.70
C LEU A 451 6.05 10.16 -26.67
N MET A 452 6.88 9.94 -25.65
CA MET A 452 8.21 10.56 -25.54
C MET A 452 9.12 10.17 -26.72
N LEU A 453 9.06 8.92 -27.17
CA LEU A 453 9.78 8.46 -28.36
C LEU A 453 9.32 9.20 -29.62
N PHE A 454 8.01 9.37 -29.83
CA PHE A 454 7.48 10.14 -30.96
C PHE A 454 7.93 11.60 -30.92
N VAL A 455 7.90 12.23 -29.74
CA VAL A 455 8.39 13.61 -29.55
C VAL A 455 9.89 13.71 -29.84
N LEU A 456 10.69 12.73 -29.40
CA LEU A 456 12.12 12.67 -29.64
C LEU A 456 12.45 12.54 -31.14
N VAL A 457 11.84 11.57 -31.83
CA VAL A 457 12.05 11.34 -33.28
C VAL A 457 11.70 12.59 -34.08
N ARG A 458 10.59 13.24 -33.73
CA ARG A 458 10.19 14.50 -34.36
C ARG A 458 11.19 15.62 -34.12
N THR A 459 11.63 15.79 -32.89
CA THR A 459 12.62 16.83 -32.53
C THR A 459 13.93 16.60 -33.29
N ILE A 460 14.42 15.37 -33.35
CA ILE A 460 15.61 14.99 -34.13
C ILE A 460 15.40 15.30 -35.62
N THR A 461 14.26 14.93 -36.19
CA THR A 461 13.95 15.21 -37.60
C THR A 461 14.00 16.71 -37.90
N VAL A 462 13.38 17.54 -37.05
CA VAL A 462 13.43 19.01 -37.19
C VAL A 462 14.85 19.54 -37.06
N LEU A 463 15.63 19.03 -36.10
CA LEU A 463 17.02 19.41 -35.90
C LEU A 463 17.89 19.04 -37.11
N LEU A 464 17.73 17.83 -37.67
CA LEU A 464 18.45 17.39 -38.86
C LEU A 464 18.07 18.20 -40.09
N LEU A 465 16.78 18.53 -40.27
CA LEU A 465 16.33 19.42 -41.35
C LEU A 465 16.92 20.83 -41.20
N TYR A 466 16.97 21.35 -39.96
CA TYR A 466 17.58 22.64 -39.66
C TYR A 466 19.09 22.64 -39.95
N LEU A 467 19.82 21.66 -39.41
CA LEU A 467 21.26 21.51 -39.63
C LEU A 467 21.58 21.29 -41.11
N GLY A 468 20.75 20.53 -41.83
CA GLY A 468 20.85 20.35 -43.27
C GLY A 468 20.73 21.68 -44.02
N LYS A 469 19.72 22.51 -43.69
CA LYS A 469 19.55 23.85 -44.27
C LYS A 469 20.71 24.80 -43.93
N VAL A 470 21.26 24.71 -42.72
CA VAL A 470 22.44 25.49 -42.30
C VAL A 470 23.68 25.04 -43.07
N TYR A 471 23.87 23.74 -43.27
CA TYR A 471 25.02 23.17 -43.97
C TYR A 471 25.01 23.45 -45.47
N THR A 472 23.83 23.51 -46.12
CA THR A 472 23.70 23.87 -47.55
C THR A 472 23.91 25.35 -47.84
N GLY A 473 24.37 26.15 -46.86
CA GLY A 473 24.69 27.56 -47.07
C GLY A 473 23.48 28.43 -47.45
N SER A 474 22.27 28.01 -47.05
CA SER A 474 21.03 28.74 -47.34
C SER A 474 20.92 30.00 -46.46
N THR A 475 21.75 31.00 -46.74
CA THR A 475 21.69 32.32 -46.11
C THR A 475 20.76 33.24 -46.90
N GLU A 476 19.46 33.19 -46.58
CA GLU A 476 18.46 34.28 -46.73
C GLU A 476 17.11 33.72 -46.25
N ILE A 477 16.58 34.06 -45.08
CA ILE A 477 15.69 35.22 -44.83
C ILE A 477 14.50 35.38 -45.82
N GLN A 478 14.28 34.48 -46.80
CA GLN A 478 13.13 34.52 -47.72
C GLN A 478 12.02 33.47 -47.49
N GLU A 479 12.03 32.76 -46.36
CA GLU A 479 10.87 31.96 -45.90
C GLU A 479 10.52 32.25 -44.43
N LYS A 480 10.45 33.54 -44.04
CA LYS A 480 10.29 33.93 -42.62
C LYS A 480 8.88 34.05 -42.03
N PRO A 481 7.75 33.88 -42.74
CA PRO A 481 6.46 33.74 -42.05
C PRO A 481 6.14 32.27 -41.70
N GLU A 482 6.27 31.34 -42.65
CA GLU A 482 5.67 30.00 -42.48
C GLU A 482 6.52 29.03 -41.65
N LEU A 483 7.84 29.03 -41.79
CA LEU A 483 8.73 28.17 -41.01
C LEU A 483 8.85 28.64 -39.55
N LEU A 484 8.88 29.96 -39.34
CA LEU A 484 8.83 30.57 -38.01
C LEU A 484 7.45 30.39 -37.35
N LYS A 485 6.36 30.40 -38.13
CA LYS A 485 5.01 30.06 -37.67
C LYS A 485 4.85 28.57 -37.40
N LYS A 486 5.45 27.66 -38.18
CA LYS A 486 5.49 26.21 -37.91
C LYS A 486 6.38 25.88 -36.70
N MET A 487 7.49 26.59 -36.50
CA MET A 487 8.32 26.45 -35.31
C MET A 487 7.61 27.02 -34.08
N ASN A 488 7.02 28.22 -34.15
CA ASN A 488 6.29 28.81 -33.01
C ASN A 488 4.98 28.08 -32.68
N ALA A 489 4.28 27.50 -33.66
CA ALA A 489 3.06 26.72 -33.41
C ALA A 489 3.37 25.34 -32.78
N ASN A 490 4.50 24.71 -33.17
CA ASN A 490 4.87 23.38 -32.68
C ASN A 490 5.78 23.39 -31.44
N LEU A 491 6.56 24.46 -31.19
CA LEU A 491 7.30 24.65 -29.93
C LEU A 491 6.44 25.22 -28.80
N ALA A 492 5.25 25.78 -29.09
CA ALA A 492 4.36 26.33 -28.06
C ALA A 492 3.73 25.27 -27.15
N MET A 493 3.82 23.99 -27.52
CA MET A 493 3.30 22.85 -26.74
C MET A 493 4.30 22.30 -25.72
N LEU A 494 5.60 22.64 -25.83
CA LEU A 494 6.53 22.42 -24.73
C LEU A 494 6.42 23.62 -23.77
N PRO A 495 6.19 23.39 -22.47
CA PRO A 495 6.27 24.45 -21.50
C PRO A 495 7.63 25.16 -21.62
N LYS A 496 7.62 26.51 -21.68
CA LYS A 496 8.83 27.33 -21.82
C LYS A 496 9.92 27.02 -20.77
N TRP A 497 9.59 26.33 -19.67
CA TRP A 497 10.55 25.86 -18.68
C TRP A 497 11.41 24.67 -19.13
N ILE A 498 10.95 23.83 -20.05
CA ILE A 498 11.79 22.77 -20.66
C ILE A 498 12.85 23.40 -21.58
N LEU A 499 12.53 24.52 -22.22
CA LEU A 499 13.49 25.30 -23.02
C LEU A 499 14.60 25.93 -22.16
N LEU A 500 14.31 26.28 -20.90
CA LEU A 500 15.29 26.87 -19.96
C LEU A 500 16.33 25.86 -19.46
N ILE A 501 16.00 24.56 -19.45
CA ILE A 501 16.95 23.50 -19.07
C ILE A 501 17.87 23.14 -20.24
N ALA A 502 17.39 23.27 -21.48
CA ALA A 502 18.17 23.00 -22.69
C ALA A 502 19.07 24.17 -23.14
N LEU A 503 18.82 25.40 -22.67
CA LEU A 503 19.62 26.59 -22.98
C LEU A 503 20.67 26.91 -21.90
N HIS A 504 20.82 26.07 -20.86
CA HIS A 504 21.81 26.27 -19.80
C HIS A 504 22.89 25.17 -19.71
N ARG A 505 23.04 24.39 -20.79
CA ARG A 505 24.26 23.63 -21.15
C ARG A 505 24.58 23.93 -22.59
#